data_AF-A0A9D6IU67-F1
#
_entry.id   AF-A0A9D6IU67-F1
#
_cell.length_a   1.000
_cell.length_b   1.000
_cell.length_c   1.000
_cell.angle_alpha   90.00
_cell.angle_beta   90.00
_cell.angle_gamma   90.00
#
_symmetry.space_group_name_H-M   'P 1'
#
loop_
_entity.id
_entity.type
_entity.pdbx_description
1 polymer ?
#
loop_
_entity_poly.entity_id
_entity_poly.type
_entity_poly.pdbx_seq_one_letter_code
_entity_poly.pdbx_strand_id
1 'polypeptide(L)'
;MRTLLPCLLVLVVSSPASADVKASEQKLRQALASGQRKALAPAVQELVGWDNAEAMKALLRLVSVNPGGVEPAFWMEAYALMLRGCAGMTSAAALKEAGDFIVERKGAPVARDLLAMLCNQGRPEMVPPLLAVLEKGADDMRILAAEHLLAIGDKRAVEPLIAALKDARSSPELKRRAAKALAAITGQDYGDSATNWEGWWAANKDKDLKGPKESSSGGGGTVALDRGRDSEWEELKREAKVLILGAGDKCKCGHNHDLDNIEATCRKLGLTSEFIDKAAFEKDDFRPDGYIAILANCTMIREHCTCPQCKPSKEYGGDRLFKCECPVNKHDPWSFVMGKKGADKIRRYVEGGGYLFAEDWCMEDFVEKAFPEFVRHGSVRDRDEEVSVVPAAGTMTHPYMKKIFFKGYKPKTGSGTVSEDELKEVVHTWKIDKETRTIKIVDPKRVVTILQSPELEKYASGDDAVAVTFTVGAKDGRPAVATSGEAVQDRDKLTGGRVLYVLSHFGKQKSAEDEYSLQNLLINFLSEAHGRHAKAQKPPKKR
;
A
#
# COMPACT_ATOMS: atom_id res chain seq x y z
N MET A 1 -64.74 -23.43 24.60
CA MET A 1 -63.57 -22.56 24.32
C MET A 1 -62.41 -23.44 23.85
N ARG A 2 -62.10 -23.40 22.55
CA ARG A 2 -60.79 -23.73 21.94
C ARG A 2 -60.92 -23.43 20.44
N THR A 3 -60.69 -22.17 20.09
CA THR A 3 -60.57 -21.69 18.72
C THR A 3 -59.18 -22.03 18.20
N LEU A 4 -59.11 -22.86 17.16
CA LEU A 4 -57.91 -23.12 16.38
C LEU A 4 -57.64 -21.91 15.48
N LEU A 5 -56.48 -21.27 15.67
CA LEU A 5 -55.92 -20.25 14.76
C LEU A 5 -55.29 -20.96 13.55
N PRO A 6 -55.54 -20.54 12.30
CA PRO A 6 -54.77 -21.04 11.17
C PRO A 6 -53.43 -20.31 11.10
N CYS A 7 -52.33 -21.05 11.19
CA CYS A 7 -51.00 -20.57 10.84
C CYS A 7 -50.96 -20.21 9.34
N LEU A 8 -50.83 -18.92 9.02
CA LEU A 8 -50.40 -18.50 7.69
C LEU A 8 -48.93 -18.90 7.50
N LEU A 9 -48.69 -19.95 6.72
CA LEU A 9 -47.38 -20.15 6.08
C LEU A 9 -47.20 -19.05 5.03
N VAL A 10 -46.32 -18.09 5.31
CA VAL A 10 -45.79 -17.18 4.28
C VAL A 10 -44.83 -17.99 3.42
N LEU A 11 -45.33 -18.54 2.31
CA LEU A 11 -44.51 -19.07 1.23
C LEU A 11 -43.78 -17.90 0.56
N VAL A 12 -42.50 -17.73 0.87
CA VAL A 12 -41.62 -16.82 0.11
C VAL A 12 -41.41 -17.46 -1.26
N VAL A 13 -42.21 -17.06 -2.24
CA VAL A 13 -42.03 -17.46 -3.64
C VAL A 13 -40.82 -16.70 -4.17
N SER A 14 -39.66 -17.37 -4.20
CA SER A 14 -38.47 -16.84 -4.87
C SER A 14 -38.73 -16.73 -6.37
N SER A 15 -38.42 -15.57 -6.96
CA SER A 15 -38.55 -15.34 -8.40
C SER A 15 -37.63 -16.26 -9.21
N PRO A 16 -37.92 -16.55 -10.50
CA PRO A 16 -37.06 -17.36 -11.36
C PRO A 16 -35.61 -16.85 -11.39
N ALA A 17 -35.41 -15.53 -11.50
CA ALA A 17 -34.09 -14.90 -11.44
C ALA A 17 -33.35 -15.17 -10.11
N SER A 18 -34.06 -15.29 -8.98
CA SER A 18 -33.45 -15.65 -7.69
C SER A 18 -33.02 -17.11 -7.63
N ALA A 19 -33.74 -18.02 -8.30
CA ALA A 19 -33.36 -19.42 -8.41
C ALA A 19 -32.09 -19.59 -9.25
N ASP A 20 -31.95 -18.82 -10.34
CA ASP A 20 -30.79 -18.89 -11.22
C ASP A 20 -29.52 -18.31 -10.57
N VAL A 21 -29.62 -17.20 -9.83
CA VAL A 21 -28.49 -16.66 -9.04
C VAL A 21 -28.00 -17.69 -8.00
N LYS A 22 -28.91 -18.42 -7.35
CA LYS A 22 -28.55 -19.49 -6.39
C LYS A 22 -27.82 -20.64 -7.08
N ALA A 23 -28.18 -20.99 -8.30
CA ALA A 23 -27.49 -22.00 -9.07
C ALA A 23 -26.05 -21.57 -9.42
N SER A 24 -25.86 -20.31 -9.85
CA SER A 24 -24.52 -19.73 -10.08
C SER A 24 -23.70 -19.65 -8.78
N GLU A 25 -24.33 -19.29 -7.64
CA GLU A 25 -23.71 -19.31 -6.31
C GLU A 25 -23.21 -20.71 -5.94
N GLN A 26 -24.01 -21.74 -6.19
CA GLN A 26 -23.64 -23.13 -5.89
C GLN A 26 -22.45 -23.61 -6.73
N LYS A 27 -22.38 -23.23 -8.01
CA LYS A 27 -21.22 -23.54 -8.87
C LYS A 27 -19.94 -22.91 -8.32
N LEU A 28 -19.97 -21.63 -7.96
CA LEU A 28 -18.80 -20.97 -7.37
C LEU A 28 -18.41 -21.62 -6.04
N ARG A 29 -19.38 -21.93 -5.18
CA ARG A 29 -19.11 -22.64 -3.92
C ARG A 29 -18.43 -24.00 -4.14
N GLN A 30 -18.85 -24.76 -5.15
CA GLN A 30 -18.20 -26.03 -5.50
C GLN A 30 -16.77 -25.84 -6.00
N ALA A 31 -16.53 -24.85 -6.87
CA ALA A 31 -15.19 -24.53 -7.35
C ALA A 31 -14.25 -24.13 -6.21
N LEU A 32 -14.75 -23.31 -5.27
CA LEU A 32 -14.01 -22.90 -4.07
C LEU A 32 -13.68 -24.09 -3.16
N ALA A 33 -14.66 -24.95 -2.85
CA ALA A 33 -14.46 -26.08 -1.94
C ALA A 33 -13.53 -27.17 -2.50
N SER A 34 -13.45 -27.29 -3.83
CA SER A 34 -12.65 -28.31 -4.50
C SER A 34 -11.29 -27.81 -5.02
N GLY A 35 -10.94 -26.54 -4.80
CA GLY A 35 -9.68 -25.99 -5.30
C GLY A 35 -9.58 -25.92 -6.83
N GLN A 36 -10.71 -25.92 -7.55
CA GLN A 36 -10.73 -26.03 -9.01
C GLN A 36 -10.40 -24.68 -9.67
N ARG A 37 -9.11 -24.37 -9.81
CA ARG A 37 -8.60 -23.11 -10.40
C ARG A 37 -9.23 -22.77 -11.76
N LYS A 38 -9.37 -23.77 -12.65
CA LYS A 38 -9.98 -23.57 -13.98
C LYS A 38 -11.48 -23.24 -13.95
N ALA A 39 -12.19 -23.65 -12.90
CA ALA A 39 -13.63 -23.41 -12.78
C ALA A 39 -13.96 -22.09 -12.05
N LEU A 40 -12.98 -21.51 -11.36
CA LEU A 40 -13.15 -20.34 -10.52
C LEU A 40 -13.57 -19.10 -11.32
N ALA A 41 -12.80 -18.71 -12.35
CA ALA A 41 -13.08 -17.52 -13.15
C ALA A 41 -14.43 -17.58 -13.87
N PRO A 42 -14.78 -18.67 -14.59
CA PRO A 42 -16.11 -18.79 -15.19
C PRO A 42 -17.25 -18.70 -14.18
N ALA A 43 -17.10 -19.30 -12.99
CA ALA A 43 -18.14 -19.27 -11.96
C ALA A 43 -18.33 -17.87 -11.34
N VAL A 44 -17.24 -17.11 -11.15
CA VAL A 44 -17.34 -15.70 -10.74
C VAL A 44 -17.99 -14.86 -11.84
N GLN A 45 -17.57 -15.02 -13.09
CA GLN A 45 -18.15 -14.29 -14.24
C GLN A 45 -19.65 -14.57 -14.41
N GLU A 46 -20.08 -15.81 -14.23
CA GLU A 46 -21.50 -16.17 -14.27
C GLU A 46 -22.31 -15.42 -13.21
N LEU A 47 -21.79 -15.33 -11.96
CA LEU A 47 -22.42 -14.53 -10.92
C LEU A 47 -22.41 -13.03 -11.22
N VAL A 48 -21.30 -12.51 -11.74
CA VAL A 48 -21.16 -11.09 -12.10
C VAL A 48 -22.13 -10.69 -13.20
N GLY A 49 -22.36 -11.56 -14.18
CA GLY A 49 -23.25 -11.31 -15.32
C GLY A 49 -24.72 -11.06 -14.94
N TRP A 50 -25.14 -11.48 -13.74
CA TRP A 50 -26.47 -11.15 -13.22
C TRP A 50 -26.63 -9.68 -12.82
N ASP A 51 -25.52 -9.00 -12.52
CA ASP A 51 -25.40 -7.57 -12.18
C ASP A 51 -26.58 -7.02 -11.35
N ASN A 52 -26.84 -7.65 -10.21
CA ASN A 52 -27.95 -7.28 -9.32
C ASN A 52 -27.60 -7.48 -7.84
N ALA A 53 -28.51 -7.02 -6.98
CA ALA A 53 -28.32 -7.05 -5.52
C ALA A 53 -28.11 -8.47 -4.96
N GLU A 54 -28.82 -9.47 -5.47
CA GLU A 54 -28.73 -10.84 -4.98
C GLU A 54 -27.41 -11.51 -5.37
N ALA A 55 -26.94 -11.26 -6.60
CA ALA A 55 -25.63 -11.72 -7.05
C ALA A 55 -24.48 -11.06 -6.28
N MET A 56 -24.57 -9.74 -6.02
CA MET A 56 -23.62 -9.04 -5.16
C MET A 56 -23.60 -9.67 -3.76
N LYS A 57 -24.76 -9.87 -3.11
CA LYS A 57 -24.85 -10.54 -1.80
C LYS A 57 -24.27 -11.94 -1.81
N ALA A 58 -24.44 -12.71 -2.89
CA ALA A 58 -23.84 -14.04 -3.02
C ALA A 58 -22.31 -13.97 -3.02
N LEU A 59 -21.71 -13.11 -3.86
CA LEU A 59 -20.26 -12.91 -3.89
C LEU A 59 -19.73 -12.43 -2.54
N LEU A 60 -20.37 -11.43 -1.93
CA LEU A 60 -19.98 -10.89 -0.62
C LEU A 60 -20.03 -11.93 0.51
N ARG A 61 -21.02 -12.84 0.48
CA ARG A 61 -21.09 -13.96 1.42
C ARG A 61 -19.94 -14.95 1.21
N LEU A 62 -19.65 -15.31 -0.04
CA LEU A 62 -18.61 -16.30 -0.38
C LEU A 62 -17.20 -15.79 -0.07
N VAL A 63 -16.90 -14.54 -0.43
CA VAL A 63 -15.58 -13.93 -0.17
C VAL A 63 -15.31 -13.71 1.32
N SER A 64 -16.36 -13.64 2.14
CA SER A 64 -16.25 -13.47 3.59
C SER A 64 -15.88 -14.77 4.34
N VAL A 65 -15.88 -15.94 3.67
CA VAL A 65 -15.68 -17.24 4.32
C VAL A 65 -14.69 -18.08 3.53
N ASN A 66 -13.49 -18.26 4.08
CA ASN A 66 -12.54 -19.24 3.55
C ASN A 66 -13.11 -20.66 3.80
N PRO A 67 -13.27 -21.50 2.76
CA PRO A 67 -13.82 -22.85 2.92
C PRO A 67 -12.93 -23.78 3.75
N GLY A 68 -11.64 -23.45 3.93
CA GLY A 68 -10.66 -24.32 4.56
C GLY A 68 -10.31 -25.53 3.68
N GLY A 69 -9.19 -26.19 3.98
CA GLY A 69 -8.78 -27.41 3.25
C GLY A 69 -8.33 -27.18 1.80
N VAL A 70 -8.13 -25.93 1.39
CA VAL A 70 -7.58 -25.55 0.09
C VAL A 70 -6.21 -24.91 0.24
N GLU A 71 -5.41 -24.92 -0.84
CA GLU A 71 -4.12 -24.25 -0.87
C GLU A 71 -4.29 -22.74 -0.58
N PRO A 72 -3.46 -22.13 0.30
CA PRO A 72 -3.54 -20.70 0.60
C PRO A 72 -3.44 -19.79 -0.64
N ALA A 73 -2.56 -20.14 -1.58
CA ALA A 73 -2.40 -19.42 -2.84
C ALA A 73 -3.68 -19.43 -3.68
N PHE A 74 -4.37 -20.57 -3.76
CA PHE A 74 -5.64 -20.69 -4.46
C PHE A 74 -6.73 -19.83 -3.80
N TRP A 75 -6.82 -19.84 -2.47
CA TRP A 75 -7.79 -18.99 -1.77
C TRP A 75 -7.54 -17.50 -2.03
N MET A 76 -6.28 -17.05 -2.02
CA MET A 76 -5.96 -15.65 -2.31
C MET A 76 -6.35 -15.24 -3.73
N GLU A 77 -6.13 -16.12 -4.72
CA GLU A 77 -6.60 -15.92 -6.10
C GLU A 77 -8.12 -15.78 -6.15
N ALA A 78 -8.84 -16.70 -5.51
CA ALA A 78 -10.30 -16.69 -5.42
C ALA A 78 -10.85 -15.44 -4.72
N TYR A 79 -10.24 -15.07 -3.60
CA TYR A 79 -10.58 -13.87 -2.83
C TYR A 79 -10.45 -12.62 -3.69
N ALA A 80 -9.30 -12.43 -4.35
CA ALA A 80 -9.06 -11.30 -5.22
C ALA A 80 -10.03 -11.28 -6.41
N LEU A 81 -10.31 -12.44 -7.03
CA LEU A 81 -11.21 -12.55 -8.17
C LEU A 81 -12.66 -12.21 -7.80
N MET A 82 -13.15 -12.68 -6.66
CA MET A 82 -14.50 -12.33 -6.18
C MET A 82 -14.64 -10.84 -5.89
N LEU A 83 -13.66 -10.22 -5.23
CA LEU A 83 -13.68 -8.77 -4.97
C LEU A 83 -13.63 -7.94 -6.25
N ARG A 84 -12.81 -8.35 -7.24
CA ARG A 84 -12.82 -7.74 -8.58
C ARG A 84 -14.17 -7.90 -9.26
N GLY A 85 -14.80 -9.07 -9.16
CA GLY A 85 -16.15 -9.32 -9.66
C GLY A 85 -17.18 -8.36 -9.04
N CYS A 86 -17.16 -8.19 -7.71
CA CYS A 86 -18.01 -7.20 -7.03
C CYS A 86 -17.79 -5.78 -7.56
N ALA A 87 -16.53 -5.36 -7.74
CA ALA A 87 -16.23 -4.01 -8.23
C ALA A 87 -16.54 -3.82 -9.73
N GLY A 88 -16.58 -4.90 -10.50
CA GLY A 88 -16.91 -4.93 -11.92
C GLY A 88 -18.41 -4.71 -12.22
N MET A 89 -19.30 -5.02 -11.27
CA MET A 89 -20.75 -4.80 -11.40
C MET A 89 -21.11 -3.33 -11.64
N THR A 90 -22.16 -3.08 -12.43
CA THR A 90 -22.56 -1.71 -12.88
C THR A 90 -23.92 -1.29 -12.36
N SER A 91 -24.76 -2.25 -11.97
CA SER A 91 -26.10 -1.99 -11.49
C SER A 91 -26.11 -1.17 -10.21
N ALA A 92 -26.96 -0.14 -10.18
CA ALA A 92 -27.14 0.70 -9.00
C ALA A 92 -27.57 -0.12 -7.77
N ALA A 93 -28.37 -1.18 -7.96
CA ALA A 93 -28.79 -2.05 -6.87
C ALA A 93 -27.62 -2.88 -6.33
N ALA A 94 -26.80 -3.47 -7.21
CA ALA A 94 -25.61 -4.21 -6.81
C ALA A 94 -24.60 -3.32 -6.07
N LEU A 95 -24.31 -2.14 -6.62
CA LEU A 95 -23.34 -1.21 -6.05
C LEU A 95 -23.81 -0.60 -4.73
N LYS A 96 -25.12 -0.41 -4.56
CA LYS A 96 -25.70 -0.03 -3.27
C LYS A 96 -25.41 -1.10 -2.21
N GLU A 97 -25.63 -2.37 -2.53
CA GLU A 97 -25.33 -3.49 -1.61
C GLU A 97 -23.84 -3.56 -1.24
N ALA A 98 -22.94 -3.28 -2.19
CA ALA A 98 -21.51 -3.19 -1.91
C ALA A 98 -21.19 -2.07 -0.90
N GLY A 99 -21.78 -0.88 -1.09
CA GLY A 99 -21.62 0.26 -0.17
C GLY A 99 -22.15 -0.04 1.24
N ASP A 100 -23.36 -0.61 1.32
CA ASP A 100 -23.99 -1.00 2.60
C ASP A 100 -23.14 -2.05 3.32
N PHE A 101 -22.66 -3.07 2.60
CA PHE A 101 -21.77 -4.09 3.15
C PHE A 101 -20.48 -3.49 3.73
N ILE A 102 -19.82 -2.56 3.02
CA ILE A 102 -18.60 -1.91 3.51
C ILE A 102 -18.86 -1.20 4.84
N VAL A 103 -19.97 -0.45 4.92
CA VAL A 103 -20.34 0.32 6.11
C VAL A 103 -20.71 -0.61 7.28
N GLU A 104 -21.51 -1.64 7.03
CA GLU A 104 -21.92 -2.63 8.03
C GLU A 104 -20.74 -3.46 8.55
N ARG A 105 -19.79 -3.78 7.67
CA ARG A 105 -18.61 -4.60 7.97
C ARG A 105 -17.33 -3.79 8.10
N LYS A 106 -17.39 -2.49 8.43
CA LYS A 106 -16.23 -1.58 8.48
C LYS A 106 -15.06 -2.03 9.36
N GLY A 107 -15.28 -2.97 10.30
CA GLY A 107 -14.22 -3.61 11.08
C GLY A 107 -13.47 -4.74 10.36
N ALA A 108 -14.11 -5.39 9.37
CA ALA A 108 -13.60 -6.56 8.70
C ALA A 108 -12.57 -6.23 7.60
N PRO A 109 -11.53 -7.05 7.40
CA PRO A 109 -10.59 -6.92 6.29
C PRO A 109 -11.27 -6.81 4.91
N VAL A 110 -12.25 -7.67 4.64
CA VAL A 110 -12.97 -7.73 3.36
C VAL A 110 -13.68 -6.43 2.98
N ALA A 111 -14.17 -5.65 3.95
CA ALA A 111 -14.80 -4.36 3.68
C ALA A 111 -13.79 -3.33 3.16
N ARG A 112 -12.56 -3.37 3.69
CA ARG A 112 -11.45 -2.52 3.23
C ARG A 112 -11.06 -2.90 1.82
N ASP A 113 -10.82 -4.19 1.59
CA ASP A 113 -10.37 -4.64 0.28
C ASP A 113 -11.42 -4.39 -0.79
N LEU A 114 -12.71 -4.56 -0.46
CA LEU A 114 -13.80 -4.18 -1.35
C LEU A 114 -13.81 -2.68 -1.64
N LEU A 115 -13.70 -1.81 -0.62
CA LEU A 115 -13.63 -0.37 -0.81
C LEU A 115 -12.48 0.02 -1.74
N ALA A 116 -11.29 -0.57 -1.52
CA ALA A 116 -10.15 -0.34 -2.40
C ALA A 116 -10.44 -0.79 -3.83
N MET A 117 -11.06 -1.95 -4.05
CA MET A 117 -11.44 -2.41 -5.39
C MET A 117 -12.44 -1.48 -6.09
N LEU A 118 -13.41 -0.92 -5.36
CA LEU A 118 -14.35 0.09 -5.90
C LEU A 118 -13.63 1.38 -6.27
N CYS A 119 -12.79 1.88 -5.37
CA CYS A 119 -11.96 3.06 -5.56
C CYS A 119 -11.08 2.97 -6.82
N ASN A 120 -10.67 1.75 -7.18
CA ASN A 120 -9.80 1.46 -8.32
C ASN A 120 -10.50 1.52 -9.68
N GLN A 121 -11.84 1.53 -9.72
CA GLN A 121 -12.58 1.56 -10.99
C GLN A 121 -12.56 2.95 -11.64
N GLY A 122 -12.50 4.02 -10.84
CA GLY A 122 -12.42 5.41 -11.34
C GLY A 122 -13.61 5.88 -12.19
N ARG A 123 -14.76 5.20 -12.12
CA ARG A 123 -15.95 5.47 -12.94
C ARG A 123 -17.11 6.07 -12.14
N PRO A 124 -18.00 6.88 -12.75
CA PRO A 124 -19.10 7.56 -12.05
C PRO A 124 -20.06 6.63 -11.30
N GLU A 125 -20.19 5.37 -11.71
CA GLU A 125 -21.02 4.36 -11.05
C GLU A 125 -20.54 4.06 -9.62
N MET A 126 -19.27 4.33 -9.30
CA MET A 126 -18.73 4.14 -7.95
C MET A 126 -19.14 5.25 -6.98
N VAL A 127 -19.71 6.36 -7.47
CA VAL A 127 -20.05 7.49 -6.59
C VAL A 127 -21.02 7.08 -5.48
N PRO A 128 -22.18 6.43 -5.74
CA PRO A 128 -23.10 6.04 -4.67
C PRO A 128 -22.49 5.21 -3.53
N PRO A 129 -21.76 4.09 -3.77
CA PRO A 129 -21.14 3.35 -2.67
C PRO A 129 -20.07 4.16 -1.94
N LEU A 130 -19.27 4.98 -2.64
CA LEU A 130 -18.28 5.85 -2.01
C LEU A 130 -18.92 6.92 -1.12
N LEU A 131 -20.09 7.46 -1.50
CA LEU A 131 -20.83 8.40 -0.66
C LEU A 131 -21.36 7.75 0.62
N ALA A 132 -21.86 6.51 0.54
CA ALA A 132 -22.27 5.76 1.72
C ALA A 132 -21.09 5.58 2.71
N VAL A 133 -19.91 5.27 2.19
CA VAL A 133 -18.67 5.13 2.97
C VAL A 133 -18.21 6.47 3.54
N LEU A 134 -18.25 7.56 2.77
CA LEU A 134 -17.92 8.91 3.24
C LEU A 134 -18.80 9.35 4.42
N GLU A 135 -20.07 8.94 4.43
CA GLU A 135 -21.03 9.34 5.47
C GLU A 135 -20.92 8.49 6.75
N LYS A 136 -20.77 7.16 6.60
CA LYS A 136 -20.98 6.18 7.69
C LYS A 136 -19.78 5.26 7.96
N GLY A 137 -18.73 5.34 7.14
CA GLY A 137 -17.52 4.55 7.28
C GLY A 137 -16.67 4.90 8.51
N ALA A 138 -15.62 4.12 8.73
CA ALA A 138 -14.55 4.50 9.66
C ALA A 138 -13.75 5.68 9.08
N ASP A 139 -13.09 6.49 9.92
CA ASP A 139 -12.45 7.75 9.48
C ASP A 139 -11.45 7.56 8.33
N ASP A 140 -10.69 6.47 8.36
CA ASP A 140 -9.78 6.01 7.31
C ASP A 140 -10.48 5.72 5.98
N MET A 141 -11.56 4.96 6.04
CA MET A 141 -12.38 4.65 4.86
C MET A 141 -13.04 5.91 4.28
N ARG A 142 -13.44 6.85 5.14
CA ARG A 142 -14.02 8.14 4.73
C ARG A 142 -12.99 9.00 4.01
N ILE A 143 -11.75 9.04 4.51
CA ILE A 143 -10.63 9.73 3.87
C ILE A 143 -10.39 9.15 2.47
N LEU A 144 -10.31 7.83 2.36
CA LEU A 144 -10.13 7.15 1.08
C LEU A 144 -11.29 7.44 0.12
N ALA A 145 -12.53 7.36 0.60
CA ALA A 145 -13.70 7.71 -0.20
C ALA A 145 -13.63 9.17 -0.71
N ALA A 146 -13.27 10.14 0.14
CA ALA A 146 -13.13 11.54 -0.26
C ALA A 146 -12.04 11.74 -1.34
N GLU A 147 -10.90 11.05 -1.21
CA GLU A 147 -9.82 11.07 -2.20
C GLU A 147 -10.27 10.50 -3.56
N HIS A 148 -11.03 9.41 -3.56
CA HIS A 148 -11.50 8.81 -4.81
C HIS A 148 -12.67 9.58 -5.44
N LEU A 149 -13.52 10.23 -4.64
CA LEU A 149 -14.54 11.15 -5.15
C LEU A 149 -13.91 12.37 -5.84
N LEU A 150 -12.78 12.88 -5.34
CA LEU A 150 -11.96 13.89 -6.04
C LEU A 150 -11.52 13.38 -7.41
N ALA A 151 -10.98 12.16 -7.47
CA ALA A 151 -10.46 11.58 -8.71
C ALA A 151 -11.57 11.37 -9.76
N ILE A 152 -12.76 10.98 -9.34
CA ILE A 152 -13.94 10.83 -10.22
C ILE A 152 -14.46 12.20 -10.68
N GLY A 153 -14.46 13.20 -9.80
CA GLY A 153 -14.85 14.57 -10.15
C GLY A 153 -16.36 14.77 -10.37
N ASP A 154 -17.20 13.88 -9.84
CA ASP A 154 -18.66 13.92 -10.05
C ASP A 154 -19.35 14.93 -9.13
N LYS A 155 -20.20 15.78 -9.69
CA LYS A 155 -20.94 16.82 -8.94
C LYS A 155 -21.83 16.27 -7.83
N ARG A 156 -22.28 15.01 -7.92
CA ARG A 156 -23.06 14.33 -6.87
C ARG A 156 -22.32 14.26 -5.53
N ALA A 157 -20.99 14.38 -5.54
CA ALA A 157 -20.18 14.37 -4.34
C ALA A 157 -20.16 15.70 -3.59
N VAL A 158 -20.55 16.83 -4.20
CA VAL A 158 -20.39 18.17 -3.60
C VAL A 158 -21.10 18.29 -2.27
N GLU A 159 -22.40 17.99 -2.21
CA GLU A 159 -23.18 18.14 -0.99
C GLU A 159 -22.70 17.20 0.14
N PRO A 160 -22.42 15.89 -0.10
CA PRO A 160 -21.83 15.03 0.92
C PRO A 160 -20.43 15.45 1.38
N LEU A 161 -19.59 16.00 0.51
CA LEU A 161 -18.27 16.52 0.90
C LEU A 161 -18.39 17.76 1.79
N ILE A 162 -19.37 18.64 1.51
CA ILE A 162 -19.70 19.77 2.41
C ILE A 162 -20.18 19.26 3.76
N ALA A 163 -21.01 18.23 3.79
CA ALA A 163 -21.44 17.59 5.03
C ALA A 163 -20.25 17.01 5.82
N ALA A 164 -19.26 16.43 5.15
CA ALA A 164 -18.04 15.92 5.78
C ALA A 164 -17.19 17.04 6.42
N LEU A 165 -17.18 18.27 5.89
CA LEU A 165 -16.51 19.41 6.52
C LEU A 165 -17.14 19.80 7.87
N LYS A 166 -18.46 19.64 7.98
CA LYS A 166 -19.27 20.03 9.14
C LYS A 166 -19.34 18.99 10.22
N ASP A 167 -19.25 17.72 9.83
CA ASP A 167 -19.37 16.61 10.75
C ASP A 167 -18.31 16.71 11.85
N ALA A 168 -18.78 16.79 13.10
CA ALA A 168 -17.93 16.90 14.28
C ALA A 168 -17.02 15.67 14.46
N ARG A 169 -17.39 14.52 13.87
CA ARG A 169 -16.61 13.29 13.88
C ARG A 169 -15.47 13.31 12.86
N SER A 170 -15.51 14.21 11.88
CA SER A 170 -14.49 14.26 10.81
C SER A 170 -13.16 14.71 11.36
N SER A 171 -12.13 13.89 11.13
CA SER A 171 -10.76 14.27 11.44
C SER A 171 -10.30 15.50 10.62
N PRO A 172 -9.28 16.23 11.09
CA PRO A 172 -8.68 17.32 10.30
C PRO A 172 -8.23 16.87 8.90
N GLU A 173 -7.81 15.61 8.77
CA GLU A 173 -7.40 15.04 7.49
C GLU A 173 -8.59 14.85 6.56
N LEU A 174 -9.68 14.26 7.03
CA LEU A 174 -10.91 14.12 6.24
C LEU A 174 -11.42 15.49 5.77
N LYS A 175 -11.41 16.51 6.63
CA LYS A 175 -11.83 17.87 6.26
C LYS A 175 -10.96 18.45 5.17
N ARG A 176 -9.64 18.31 5.29
CA ARG A 176 -8.68 18.75 4.27
C ARG A 176 -8.92 18.05 2.93
N ARG A 177 -9.11 16.73 2.94
CA ARG A 177 -9.38 15.94 1.72
C ARG A 177 -10.70 16.32 1.09
N ALA A 178 -11.75 16.53 1.89
CA ALA A 178 -13.03 17.01 1.42
C ALA A 178 -12.94 18.41 0.80
N ALA A 179 -12.20 19.34 1.40
CA ALA A 179 -11.92 20.66 0.84
C ALA A 179 -11.18 20.58 -0.50
N LYS A 180 -10.14 19.74 -0.60
CA LYS A 180 -9.39 19.51 -1.85
C LYS A 180 -10.29 18.91 -2.93
N ALA A 181 -11.16 17.97 -2.57
CA ALA A 181 -12.13 17.37 -3.48
C ALA A 181 -13.15 18.40 -3.98
N LEU A 182 -13.71 19.22 -3.10
CA LEU A 182 -14.61 20.31 -3.46
C LEU A 182 -13.93 21.29 -4.40
N ALA A 183 -12.68 21.67 -4.12
CA ALA A 183 -11.95 22.57 -4.98
C ALA A 183 -11.70 22.00 -6.38
N ALA A 184 -11.36 20.72 -6.47
CA ALA A 184 -11.18 20.04 -7.73
C ALA A 184 -12.49 19.91 -8.52
N ILE A 185 -13.62 19.62 -7.86
CA ILE A 185 -14.92 19.43 -8.53
C ILE A 185 -15.52 20.77 -8.99
N THR A 186 -15.35 21.82 -8.19
CA THR A 186 -16.05 23.11 -8.38
C THR A 186 -15.18 24.19 -9.03
N GLY A 187 -13.86 24.04 -9.02
CA GLY A 187 -12.90 25.07 -9.42
C GLY A 187 -12.82 26.27 -8.47
N GLN A 188 -13.37 26.16 -7.25
CA GLN A 188 -13.30 27.20 -6.20
C GLN A 188 -12.40 26.75 -5.05
N ASP A 189 -11.85 27.67 -4.27
CA ASP A 189 -11.10 27.30 -3.06
C ASP A 189 -11.57 28.12 -1.87
N TYR A 190 -12.37 27.51 -1.00
CA TYR A 190 -12.80 28.08 0.27
C TYR A 190 -12.16 27.37 1.47
N GLY A 191 -11.13 26.54 1.24
CA GLY A 191 -10.52 25.71 2.27
C GLY A 191 -11.54 24.80 2.97
N ASP A 192 -11.40 24.65 4.28
CA ASP A 192 -12.29 23.85 5.14
C ASP A 192 -13.51 24.62 5.68
N SER A 193 -13.76 25.84 5.18
CA SER A 193 -14.91 26.66 5.58
C SER A 193 -16.21 26.11 5.00
N ALA A 194 -16.89 25.26 5.76
CA ALA A 194 -18.14 24.66 5.35
C ALA A 194 -19.23 25.70 5.04
N THR A 195 -19.28 26.82 5.77
CA THR A 195 -20.26 27.91 5.56
C THR A 195 -20.07 28.57 4.20
N ASN A 196 -18.82 28.81 3.78
CA ASN A 196 -18.53 29.38 2.47
C ASN A 196 -18.93 28.42 1.35
N TRP A 197 -18.61 27.12 1.54
CA TRP A 197 -19.01 26.09 0.59
C TRP A 197 -20.52 25.93 0.45
N GLU A 198 -21.28 26.00 1.55
CA GLU A 198 -22.75 25.97 1.50
C GLU A 198 -23.34 27.16 0.78
N GLY A 199 -22.88 28.38 1.12
CA GLY A 199 -23.36 29.60 0.48
C GLY A 199 -23.10 29.55 -1.02
N TRP A 200 -21.91 29.09 -1.41
CA TRP A 200 -21.58 28.87 -2.81
C TRP A 200 -22.46 27.77 -3.43
N TRP A 201 -22.61 26.61 -2.81
CA TRP A 201 -23.37 25.50 -3.37
C TRP A 201 -24.86 25.84 -3.55
N ALA A 202 -25.46 26.52 -2.58
CA ALA A 202 -26.83 27.00 -2.66
C ALA A 202 -27.09 27.89 -3.91
N ALA A 203 -26.09 28.68 -4.31
CA ALA A 203 -26.17 29.56 -5.49
C ALA A 203 -25.75 28.89 -6.81
N ASN A 204 -25.17 27.68 -6.77
CA ASN A 204 -24.54 27.05 -7.95
C ASN A 204 -24.97 25.59 -8.21
N LYS A 205 -25.80 24.98 -7.37
CA LYS A 205 -26.20 23.56 -7.49
C LYS A 205 -26.85 23.18 -8.83
N ASP A 206 -27.54 24.12 -9.46
CA ASP A 206 -28.24 23.91 -10.73
C ASP A 206 -27.33 24.14 -11.95
N LYS A 207 -26.10 24.61 -11.73
CA LYS A 207 -25.14 24.87 -12.81
C LYS A 207 -24.44 23.57 -13.23
N ASP A 208 -24.10 23.50 -14.51
CA ASP A 208 -23.19 22.47 -15.00
C ASP A 208 -21.76 22.85 -14.60
N LEU A 209 -21.20 22.09 -13.67
CA LEU A 209 -19.84 22.31 -13.18
C LEU A 209 -18.87 21.78 -14.23
N LYS A 210 -18.23 22.68 -14.97
CA LYS A 210 -17.08 22.32 -15.80
C LYS A 210 -15.91 22.07 -14.87
N GLY A 211 -15.71 20.81 -14.50
CA GLY A 211 -14.49 20.39 -13.81
C GLY A 211 -13.24 20.83 -14.58
N PRO A 212 -12.07 20.96 -13.92
CA PRO A 212 -10.85 21.37 -14.59
C PRO A 212 -10.56 20.48 -15.80
N LYS A 213 -10.15 21.10 -16.91
CA LYS A 213 -9.67 20.38 -18.10
C LYS A 213 -8.52 19.44 -17.69
N GLU A 214 -8.48 18.25 -18.28
CA GLU A 214 -7.35 17.32 -18.16
C GLU A 214 -6.04 18.08 -18.38
N SER A 215 -5.21 18.21 -17.34
CA SER A 215 -3.81 18.56 -17.53
C SER A 215 -3.11 17.30 -18.01
N SER A 216 -2.83 17.24 -19.31
CA SER A 216 -1.87 16.29 -19.86
C SER A 216 -0.49 16.64 -19.31
N SER A 217 -0.05 15.99 -18.23
CA SER A 217 1.38 15.94 -17.91
C SER A 217 2.03 14.98 -18.91
N GLY A 218 2.37 15.52 -20.08
CA GLY A 218 3.31 14.88 -20.99
C GLY A 218 4.72 14.93 -20.40
N GLY A 219 5.38 13.77 -20.32
CA GLY A 219 6.77 13.64 -19.89
C GLY A 219 7.12 12.17 -19.70
N GLY A 220 8.12 11.68 -20.43
CA GLY A 220 8.37 10.25 -20.64
C GLY A 220 8.77 9.45 -19.40
N GLY A 221 8.33 8.20 -19.35
CA GLY A 221 8.98 7.13 -18.58
C GLY A 221 8.74 7.08 -17.07
N THR A 222 7.78 7.83 -16.51
CA THR A 222 7.55 7.92 -15.04
C THR A 222 6.25 7.27 -14.55
N VAL A 223 6.28 6.81 -13.30
CA VAL A 223 5.21 6.13 -12.53
C VAL A 223 3.87 6.88 -12.60
N ALA A 224 2.76 6.16 -12.81
CA ALA A 224 1.43 6.76 -12.87
C ALA A 224 0.92 7.19 -11.48
N LEU A 225 0.76 8.50 -11.28
CA LEU A 225 0.12 9.11 -10.13
C LEU A 225 -1.30 9.60 -10.53
N ASP A 226 -2.17 9.86 -9.55
CA ASP A 226 -3.48 10.48 -9.79
C ASP A 226 -3.41 12.01 -9.56
N ARG A 227 -4.44 12.74 -10.00
CA ARG A 227 -4.54 14.21 -9.89
C ARG A 227 -4.24 14.75 -8.48
N GLY A 228 -4.61 13.99 -7.45
CA GLY A 228 -4.37 14.37 -6.05
C GLY A 228 -2.90 14.22 -5.66
N ARG A 229 -2.27 13.14 -6.10
CA ARG A 229 -0.87 12.76 -5.81
C ARG A 229 0.16 13.52 -6.63
N ASP A 230 -0.14 13.93 -7.86
CA ASP A 230 0.79 14.70 -8.69
C ASP A 230 1.25 15.98 -7.98
N SER A 231 0.30 16.77 -7.48
CA SER A 231 0.61 17.99 -6.73
C SER A 231 1.45 17.74 -5.47
N GLU A 232 1.06 16.74 -4.66
CA GLU A 232 1.77 16.36 -3.42
C GLU A 232 3.19 15.87 -3.73
N TRP A 233 3.37 15.17 -4.85
CA TRP A 233 4.66 14.68 -5.31
C TRP A 233 5.58 15.81 -5.81
N GLU A 234 5.05 16.77 -6.56
CA GLU A 234 5.82 17.94 -6.97
C GLU A 234 6.25 18.83 -5.79
N GLU A 235 5.40 18.97 -4.77
CA GLU A 235 5.77 19.64 -3.51
C GLU A 235 6.89 18.89 -2.79
N LEU A 236 6.75 17.57 -2.67
CA LEU A 236 7.76 16.72 -2.05
C LEU A 236 9.12 16.85 -2.75
N LYS A 237 9.18 16.72 -4.08
CA LYS A 237 10.45 16.82 -4.82
C LYS A 237 11.17 18.15 -4.59
N ARG A 238 10.41 19.23 -4.40
CA ARG A 238 10.93 20.59 -4.17
C ARG A 238 11.43 20.80 -2.74
N GLU A 239 10.73 20.25 -1.75
CA GLU A 239 10.91 20.62 -0.33
C GLU A 239 11.61 19.54 0.50
N ALA A 240 11.46 18.27 0.13
CA ALA A 240 11.97 17.16 0.93
C ALA A 240 13.46 16.89 0.67
N LYS A 241 14.17 16.55 1.74
CA LYS A 241 15.51 15.96 1.69
C LYS A 241 15.44 14.55 2.27
N VAL A 242 15.97 13.58 1.53
CA VAL A 242 16.10 12.19 1.99
C VAL A 242 17.58 11.84 2.18
N LEU A 243 17.89 11.10 3.23
CA LEU A 243 19.24 10.60 3.49
C LEU A 243 19.32 9.17 2.96
N ILE A 244 20.35 8.87 2.19
CA ILE A 244 20.65 7.53 1.72
C ILE A 244 21.81 6.98 2.55
N LEU A 245 21.58 5.87 3.22
CA LEU A 245 22.54 5.21 4.09
C LEU A 245 23.11 3.97 3.40
N GLY A 246 24.41 3.94 3.19
CA GLY A 246 25.07 2.86 2.43
C GLY A 246 26.44 2.45 2.98
N ALA A 247 27.09 1.54 2.25
CA ALA A 247 28.42 1.03 2.59
C ALA A 247 29.50 2.09 2.36
N GLY A 248 29.41 2.81 1.25
CA GLY A 248 30.41 3.79 0.81
C GLY A 248 31.58 3.16 0.06
N ASP A 249 32.53 4.00 -0.34
CA ASP A 249 33.64 3.66 -1.26
C ASP A 249 34.96 3.35 -0.54
N LYS A 250 34.97 3.34 0.79
CA LYS A 250 36.18 3.16 1.61
C LYS A 250 36.79 1.76 1.53
N CYS A 251 36.12 0.82 0.87
CA CYS A 251 36.65 -0.53 0.70
C CYS A 251 37.85 -0.53 -0.24
N LYS A 252 38.96 -1.13 0.19
CA LYS A 252 40.19 -1.21 -0.62
C LYS A 252 40.07 -2.13 -1.83
N CYS A 253 39.04 -2.97 -1.91
CA CYS A 253 38.87 -3.91 -3.03
C CYS A 253 38.34 -3.24 -4.30
N GLY A 254 37.85 -1.99 -4.23
CA GLY A 254 37.34 -1.24 -5.38
C GLY A 254 35.99 -1.74 -5.93
N HIS A 255 35.32 -2.68 -5.25
CA HIS A 255 34.00 -3.16 -5.64
C HIS A 255 32.89 -2.33 -5.00
N ASN A 256 31.72 -2.31 -5.66
CA ASN A 256 30.52 -1.75 -5.09
C ASN A 256 29.94 -2.69 -4.03
N HIS A 257 29.73 -2.18 -2.82
CA HIS A 257 29.17 -2.91 -1.69
C HIS A 257 27.74 -2.51 -1.33
N ASP A 258 27.21 -1.49 -2.02
CA ASP A 258 25.79 -1.16 -2.05
C ASP A 258 25.12 -2.02 -3.13
N LEU A 259 24.29 -2.97 -2.72
CA LEU A 259 23.81 -4.06 -3.57
C LEU A 259 22.62 -3.63 -4.44
N ASP A 260 21.85 -2.65 -4.03
CA ASP A 260 20.60 -2.15 -4.64
C ASP A 260 20.76 -0.75 -5.26
N ASN A 261 21.62 0.11 -4.68
CA ASN A 261 21.91 1.45 -5.17
C ASN A 261 20.65 2.33 -5.31
N ILE A 262 19.91 2.49 -4.21
CA ILE A 262 18.65 3.25 -4.18
C ILE A 262 18.81 4.72 -4.65
N GLU A 263 20.04 5.25 -4.66
CA GLU A 263 20.38 6.56 -5.22
C GLU A 263 19.96 6.66 -6.69
N ALA A 264 20.09 5.57 -7.46
CA ALA A 264 19.67 5.53 -8.85
C ALA A 264 18.16 5.69 -8.98
N THR A 265 17.39 5.03 -8.10
CA THR A 265 15.94 5.19 -8.02
C THR A 265 15.55 6.61 -7.59
N CYS A 266 16.22 7.16 -6.58
CA CYS A 266 15.99 8.53 -6.13
C CYS A 266 16.23 9.56 -7.25
N ARG A 267 17.31 9.40 -8.03
CA ARG A 267 17.59 10.24 -9.20
C ARG A 267 16.52 10.11 -10.28
N LYS A 268 16.09 8.89 -10.61
CA LYS A 268 15.00 8.65 -11.58
C LYS A 268 13.69 9.30 -11.14
N LEU A 269 13.41 9.28 -9.84
CA LEU A 269 12.23 9.89 -9.25
C LEU A 269 12.36 11.42 -9.06
N GLY A 270 13.54 12.01 -9.29
CA GLY A 270 13.78 13.45 -9.11
C GLY A 270 13.81 13.89 -7.64
N LEU A 271 14.16 12.99 -6.72
CA LEU A 271 14.27 13.28 -5.30
C LEU A 271 15.60 13.96 -4.96
N THR A 272 15.55 14.98 -4.10
CA THR A 272 16.75 15.55 -3.47
C THR A 272 17.25 14.59 -2.39
N SER A 273 18.38 13.95 -2.65
CA SER A 273 18.98 12.94 -1.76
C SER A 273 20.44 13.25 -1.45
N GLU A 274 20.87 12.88 -0.24
CA GLU A 274 22.26 12.96 0.20
C GLU A 274 22.74 11.58 0.66
N PHE A 275 23.94 11.18 0.26
CA PHE A 275 24.52 9.90 0.65
C PHE A 275 25.39 10.04 1.89
N ILE A 276 25.31 9.06 2.79
CA ILE A 276 26.23 8.89 3.91
C ILE A 276 26.63 7.42 4.09
N ASP A 277 27.93 7.19 4.28
CA ASP A 277 28.41 5.86 4.67
C ASP A 277 28.15 5.58 6.15
N LYS A 278 28.00 4.30 6.51
CA LYS A 278 27.73 3.88 7.90
C LYS A 278 28.74 4.41 8.92
N ALA A 279 30.02 4.45 8.59
CA ALA A 279 31.04 4.92 9.51
C ALA A 279 30.89 6.41 9.82
N ALA A 280 30.56 7.22 8.82
CA ALA A 280 30.23 8.64 8.99
C ALA A 280 28.92 8.82 9.75
N PHE A 281 27.90 8.01 9.45
CA PHE A 281 26.62 8.03 10.16
C PHE A 281 26.78 7.75 11.65
N GLU A 282 27.72 6.90 12.06
CA GLU A 282 27.97 6.55 13.46
C GLU A 282 28.77 7.58 14.27
N LYS A 283 29.32 8.62 13.63
CA LYS A 283 30.03 9.69 14.36
C LYS A 283 29.10 10.47 15.30
N ASP A 284 29.61 10.95 16.42
CA ASP A 284 28.79 11.60 17.45
C ASP A 284 28.18 12.94 17.03
N ASP A 285 28.85 13.64 16.12
CA ASP A 285 28.48 14.95 15.58
C ASP A 285 27.38 14.85 14.50
N PHE A 286 27.26 13.73 13.80
CA PHE A 286 26.22 13.57 12.78
C PHE A 286 24.81 13.42 13.39
N ARG A 287 23.86 14.18 12.86
CA ARG A 287 22.46 14.21 13.25
C ARG A 287 21.55 14.12 12.00
N PRO A 288 20.67 13.12 11.89
CA PRO A 288 19.78 12.96 10.73
C PRO A 288 18.49 13.81 10.80
N ASP A 289 18.37 14.73 11.76
CA ASP A 289 17.11 15.44 12.06
C ASP A 289 16.61 16.35 10.91
N GLY A 290 17.49 16.71 9.95
CA GLY A 290 17.17 17.53 8.78
C GLY A 290 16.56 16.76 7.61
N TYR A 291 16.46 15.44 7.68
CA TYR A 291 15.93 14.60 6.60
C TYR A 291 14.56 14.06 6.98
N ILE A 292 13.64 14.00 6.01
CA ILE A 292 12.29 13.47 6.25
C ILE A 292 12.29 11.94 6.32
N ALA A 293 13.26 11.31 5.66
CA ALA A 293 13.40 9.87 5.59
C ALA A 293 14.87 9.46 5.46
N ILE A 294 15.21 8.30 6.05
CA ILE A 294 16.42 7.54 5.77
C ILE A 294 16.00 6.38 4.86
N LEU A 295 16.65 6.27 3.70
CA LEU A 295 16.54 5.17 2.77
C LEU A 295 17.83 4.35 2.87
N ALA A 296 17.75 3.13 3.40
CA ALA A 296 18.92 2.30 3.62
C ALA A 296 19.13 1.32 2.47
N ASN A 297 20.30 1.39 1.85
CA ASN A 297 20.75 0.40 0.88
C ASN A 297 20.92 -0.96 1.57
N CYS A 298 20.69 -2.03 0.82
CA CYS A 298 21.17 -3.34 1.19
C CYS A 298 22.68 -3.41 0.94
N THR A 299 23.48 -3.61 1.98
CA THR A 299 24.95 -3.55 1.89
C THR A 299 25.60 -4.89 2.21
N MET A 300 26.82 -5.14 1.72
CA MET A 300 27.60 -6.33 2.06
C MET A 300 27.97 -6.44 3.56
N ILE A 301 27.15 -7.13 4.37
CA ILE A 301 27.37 -7.33 5.82
C ILE A 301 28.20 -8.56 6.17
N ARG A 302 28.37 -9.50 5.23
CA ARG A 302 29.22 -10.67 5.45
C ARG A 302 30.70 -10.26 5.37
N GLU A 303 31.52 -10.88 6.21
CA GLU A 303 32.97 -10.70 6.16
C GLU A 303 33.49 -11.10 4.78
N HIS A 304 34.32 -10.24 4.21
CA HIS A 304 34.99 -10.48 2.95
C HIS A 304 36.42 -9.94 3.01
N CYS A 305 37.29 -10.44 2.15
CA CYS A 305 38.70 -10.05 2.15
C CYS A 305 38.94 -8.86 1.21
N THR A 306 39.68 -7.86 1.69
CA THR A 306 40.05 -6.64 0.94
C THR A 306 41.54 -6.56 0.62
N CYS A 307 42.28 -7.66 0.81
CA CYS A 307 43.69 -7.74 0.46
C CYS A 307 43.89 -7.45 -1.04
N PRO A 308 44.87 -6.62 -1.45
CA PRO A 308 45.12 -6.30 -2.86
C PRO A 308 45.41 -7.51 -3.76
N GLN A 309 45.80 -8.63 -3.15
CA GLN A 309 46.10 -9.88 -3.84
C GLN A 309 44.91 -10.85 -3.84
N CYS A 310 43.92 -10.64 -2.97
CA CYS A 310 42.67 -11.38 -3.02
C CYS A 310 41.91 -10.91 -4.26
N LYS A 311 41.68 -11.82 -5.19
CA LYS A 311 40.66 -11.59 -6.22
C LYS A 311 39.36 -12.05 -5.59
N PRO A 312 38.40 -11.15 -5.29
CA PRO A 312 37.03 -11.61 -5.13
C PRO A 312 36.69 -12.39 -6.41
N SER A 313 36.07 -13.57 -6.28
CA SER A 313 35.72 -14.41 -7.43
C SER A 313 35.15 -13.55 -8.56
N LYS A 314 35.72 -13.66 -9.77
CA LYS A 314 35.34 -12.84 -10.94
C LYS A 314 33.86 -12.95 -11.29
N GLU A 315 33.23 -14.02 -10.84
CA GLU A 315 31.81 -14.16 -10.90
C GLU A 315 31.19 -13.56 -9.64
N TYR A 316 30.25 -12.64 -9.86
CA TYR A 316 29.00 -12.54 -9.10
C TYR A 316 28.27 -13.90 -9.22
N GLY A 317 28.92 -14.97 -8.75
CA GLY A 317 28.71 -16.33 -9.22
C GLY A 317 27.65 -17.00 -8.41
N GLY A 318 26.39 -16.79 -8.78
CA GLY A 318 25.21 -17.45 -8.23
C GLY A 318 24.95 -17.25 -6.74
N ASP A 319 25.93 -16.77 -5.96
CA ASP A 319 26.02 -16.92 -4.50
C ASP A 319 26.04 -15.60 -3.71
N ARG A 320 26.19 -14.43 -4.35
CA ARG A 320 26.25 -13.08 -3.73
C ARG A 320 27.35 -12.85 -2.68
N LEU A 321 28.02 -13.90 -2.23
CA LEU A 321 29.09 -13.86 -1.27
C LEU A 321 30.43 -13.78 -1.99
N PHE A 322 31.27 -12.84 -1.58
CA PHE A 322 32.67 -12.79 -2.00
C PHE A 322 33.40 -14.04 -1.50
N LYS A 323 33.70 -14.98 -2.38
CA LYS A 323 34.65 -16.04 -2.10
C LYS A 323 36.05 -15.49 -2.38
N CYS A 324 36.91 -15.47 -1.36
CA CYS A 324 38.28 -14.98 -1.53
C CYS A 324 39.15 -16.08 -2.13
N GLU A 325 39.67 -15.84 -3.34
CA GLU A 325 40.72 -16.64 -3.94
C GLU A 325 42.05 -15.91 -3.72
N CYS A 326 42.64 -16.06 -2.53
CA CYS A 326 43.91 -15.42 -2.20
C CYS A 326 45.09 -16.36 -2.54
N PRO A 327 45.97 -15.99 -3.50
CA PRO A 327 47.10 -16.84 -3.89
C PRO A 327 48.16 -16.97 -2.79
N VAL A 328 48.16 -16.09 -1.79
CA VAL A 328 49.15 -16.06 -0.69
C VAL A 328 48.56 -16.42 0.67
N ASN A 329 47.28 -16.80 0.73
CA ASN A 329 46.54 -17.09 1.97
C ASN A 329 46.72 -16.03 3.09
N LYS A 330 46.82 -14.75 2.72
CA LYS A 330 46.82 -13.61 3.66
C LYS A 330 45.56 -12.78 3.43
N HIS A 331 44.72 -12.72 4.45
CA HIS A 331 43.40 -12.09 4.37
C HIS A 331 43.35 -10.82 5.22
N ASP A 332 42.70 -9.77 4.70
CA ASP A 332 42.38 -8.52 5.40
C ASP A 332 40.85 -8.44 5.47
N PRO A 333 40.20 -8.95 6.54
CA PRO A 333 38.76 -9.05 6.61
C PRO A 333 38.10 -7.69 6.80
N TRP A 334 37.01 -7.46 6.10
CA TRP A 334 36.19 -6.26 6.17
C TRP A 334 34.71 -6.63 6.19
N SER A 335 33.90 -5.83 6.87
CA SER A 335 32.44 -5.94 6.89
C SER A 335 31.82 -4.57 7.08
N PHE A 336 30.67 -4.35 6.44
CA PHE A 336 29.86 -3.12 6.58
C PHE A 336 28.74 -3.28 7.61
N VAL A 337 28.85 -4.23 8.54
CA VAL A 337 27.88 -4.37 9.64
C VAL A 337 27.83 -3.09 10.46
N MET A 338 26.62 -2.57 10.64
CA MET A 338 26.35 -1.45 11.51
C MET A 338 26.54 -1.84 12.98
N GLY A 339 27.25 -0.99 13.71
CA GLY A 339 27.42 -1.11 15.14
C GLY A 339 26.16 -0.77 15.92
N LYS A 340 26.15 -1.11 17.22
CA LYS A 340 25.04 -0.79 18.12
C LYS A 340 24.73 0.71 18.14
N LYS A 341 25.77 1.55 18.05
CA LYS A 341 25.63 3.01 18.07
C LYS A 341 24.82 3.52 16.87
N GLY A 342 25.06 3.00 15.67
CA GLY A 342 24.28 3.32 14.48
C GLY A 342 22.82 2.88 14.62
N ALA A 343 22.58 1.64 15.07
CA ALA A 343 21.23 1.13 15.29
C ALA A 343 20.45 1.95 16.35
N ASP A 344 21.09 2.31 17.46
CA ASP A 344 20.51 3.19 18.48
C ASP A 344 20.20 4.59 17.92
N LYS A 345 21.03 5.11 16.99
CA LYS A 345 20.80 6.40 16.33
C LYS A 345 19.60 6.32 15.37
N ILE A 346 19.47 5.25 14.60
CA ILE A 346 18.29 4.98 13.76
C ILE A 346 17.04 4.92 14.62
N ARG A 347 17.08 4.17 15.73
CA ARG A 347 15.95 4.11 16.67
C ARG A 347 15.52 5.49 17.15
N ARG A 348 16.46 6.30 17.65
CA ARG A 348 16.17 7.66 18.13
C ARG A 348 15.62 8.56 17.04
N TYR A 349 16.15 8.47 15.82
CA TYR A 349 15.64 9.23 14.68
C TYR A 349 14.17 8.87 14.37
N VAL A 350 13.83 7.58 14.32
CA VAL A 350 12.45 7.15 14.08
C VAL A 350 11.55 7.52 15.27
N GLU A 351 11.98 7.32 16.52
CA GLU A 351 11.24 7.77 17.71
C GLU A 351 11.02 9.30 17.72
N GLY A 352 11.93 10.08 17.13
CA GLY A 352 11.84 11.52 16.91
C GLY A 352 10.96 11.94 15.73
N GLY A 353 10.25 11.01 15.09
CA GLY A 353 9.33 11.29 13.99
C GLY A 353 9.88 11.01 12.60
N GLY A 354 11.13 10.57 12.51
CA GLY A 354 11.76 10.20 11.25
C GLY A 354 11.17 8.95 10.61
N TYR A 355 11.28 8.86 9.29
CA TYR A 355 10.82 7.72 8.51
C TYR A 355 12.01 6.87 8.06
N LEU A 356 11.97 5.55 8.26
CA LEU A 356 12.99 4.62 7.81
C LEU A 356 12.43 3.66 6.75
N PHE A 357 13.03 3.66 5.57
CA PHE A 357 12.84 2.64 4.55
C PHE A 357 14.08 1.74 4.53
N ALA A 358 13.90 0.43 4.60
CA ALA A 358 15.00 -0.54 4.66
C ALA A 358 14.69 -1.80 3.85
N GLU A 359 15.72 -2.38 3.24
CA GLU A 359 15.60 -3.57 2.38
C GLU A 359 16.48 -4.73 2.85
N ASP A 360 15.99 -5.95 2.67
CA ASP A 360 16.77 -7.19 2.70
C ASP A 360 17.73 -7.30 3.92
N TRP A 361 19.05 -7.30 3.70
CA TRP A 361 20.03 -7.50 4.78
C TRP A 361 20.01 -6.41 5.85
N CYS A 362 19.34 -5.27 5.61
CA CYS A 362 19.08 -4.29 6.65
C CYS A 362 18.37 -4.91 7.87
N MET A 363 17.56 -5.98 7.69
CA MET A 363 16.91 -6.69 8.80
C MET A 363 17.91 -7.20 9.83
N GLU A 364 18.87 -8.00 9.37
CA GLU A 364 19.93 -8.57 10.19
C GLU A 364 20.95 -7.50 10.62
N ASP A 365 21.18 -6.51 9.77
CA ASP A 365 22.19 -5.50 10.02
C ASP A 365 21.82 -4.52 11.14
N PHE A 366 20.65 -3.89 11.08
CA PHE A 366 20.28 -2.90 12.09
C PHE A 366 18.78 -2.79 12.40
N VAL A 367 17.86 -3.24 11.54
CA VAL A 367 16.43 -3.07 11.81
C VAL A 367 16.01 -3.90 13.01
N GLU A 368 16.41 -5.18 13.10
CA GLU A 368 16.15 -5.98 14.31
C GLU A 368 16.88 -5.40 15.52
N LYS A 369 18.12 -4.92 15.37
CA LYS A 369 18.87 -4.32 16.49
C LYS A 369 18.18 -3.07 17.03
N ALA A 370 17.60 -2.25 16.14
CA ALA A 370 16.92 -1.02 16.48
C ALA A 370 15.50 -1.25 17.01
N PHE A 371 14.79 -2.29 16.52
CA PHE A 371 13.38 -2.54 16.78
C PHE A 371 13.06 -4.02 17.10
N PRO A 372 13.78 -4.66 18.04
CA PRO A 372 13.67 -6.10 18.31
C PRO A 372 12.30 -6.53 18.87
N GLU A 373 11.51 -5.57 19.35
CA GLU A 373 10.16 -5.77 19.87
C GLU A 373 9.07 -5.79 18.79
N PHE A 374 9.42 -5.49 17.53
CA PHE A 374 8.48 -5.47 16.41
C PHE A 374 8.76 -6.61 15.44
N VAL A 375 10.00 -6.78 15.02
CA VAL A 375 10.39 -7.73 13.97
C VAL A 375 11.75 -8.39 14.29
N ARG A 376 11.97 -9.57 13.71
CA ARG A 376 13.24 -10.29 13.70
C ARG A 376 13.50 -10.88 12.32
N HIS A 377 14.76 -11.16 12.02
CA HIS A 377 15.12 -11.96 10.86
C HIS A 377 14.79 -13.45 11.12
N GLY A 378 14.17 -14.08 10.13
CA GLY A 378 13.86 -15.51 10.10
C GLY A 378 15.01 -16.31 9.46
N SER A 379 14.64 -17.44 8.85
CA SER A 379 15.62 -18.30 8.17
C SER A 379 16.16 -17.65 6.90
N VAL A 380 17.36 -18.10 6.54
CA VAL A 380 18.03 -17.77 5.27
C VAL A 380 17.35 -18.51 4.12
N ARG A 381 17.24 -17.85 2.97
CA ARG A 381 16.81 -18.46 1.71
C ARG A 381 18.03 -18.98 0.93
N ASP A 382 17.94 -20.20 0.40
CA ASP A 382 19.06 -20.89 -0.24
C ASP A 382 19.27 -20.52 -1.72
N ARG A 383 18.26 -19.92 -2.37
CA ARG A 383 18.28 -19.56 -3.80
C ARG A 383 17.55 -18.26 -4.11
N ASP A 384 17.92 -17.64 -5.23
CA ASP A 384 17.17 -16.54 -5.84
C ASP A 384 15.81 -17.11 -6.31
N GLU A 385 14.71 -16.45 -5.97
CA GLU A 385 13.37 -16.87 -6.40
C GLU A 385 12.52 -15.68 -6.84
N GLU A 386 11.47 -16.04 -7.56
CA GLU A 386 10.37 -15.16 -7.89
C GLU A 386 9.16 -15.61 -7.09
N VAL A 387 8.62 -14.69 -6.31
CA VAL A 387 7.44 -14.95 -5.50
C VAL A 387 6.29 -14.08 -5.96
N SER A 388 5.10 -14.64 -6.02
CA SER A 388 3.89 -13.85 -6.19
C SER A 388 3.71 -12.96 -4.97
N VAL A 389 3.42 -11.70 -5.21
CA VAL A 389 3.18 -10.72 -4.15
C VAL A 389 1.72 -10.32 -4.21
N VAL A 390 1.04 -10.36 -3.07
CA VAL A 390 -0.35 -9.97 -2.93
C VAL A 390 -0.51 -9.06 -1.72
N PRO A 391 -1.54 -8.18 -1.70
CA PRO A 391 -1.89 -7.46 -0.48
C PRO A 391 -2.22 -8.44 0.64
N ALA A 392 -1.77 -8.14 1.86
CA ALA A 392 -2.29 -8.84 3.02
C ALA A 392 -3.77 -8.47 3.23
N ALA A 393 -4.55 -9.40 3.75
CA ALA A 393 -5.99 -9.19 3.92
C ALA A 393 -6.30 -7.91 4.72
N GLY A 394 -7.15 -7.05 4.17
CA GLY A 394 -7.60 -5.81 4.81
C GLY A 394 -6.67 -4.62 4.65
N THR A 395 -5.52 -4.79 3.99
CA THR A 395 -4.52 -3.73 3.86
C THR A 395 -4.64 -2.93 2.58
N MET A 396 -5.53 -3.29 1.65
CA MET A 396 -5.63 -2.61 0.36
C MET A 396 -6.07 -1.13 0.45
N THR A 397 -6.65 -0.73 1.59
CA THR A 397 -6.98 0.67 1.91
C THR A 397 -5.84 1.44 2.56
N HIS A 398 -4.76 0.75 2.96
CA HIS A 398 -3.58 1.40 3.52
C HIS A 398 -3.01 2.37 2.46
N PRO A 399 -2.61 3.61 2.82
CA PRO A 399 -2.13 4.59 1.85
C PRO A 399 -0.96 4.11 1.01
N TYR A 400 -0.17 3.19 1.54
CA TYR A 400 0.96 2.59 0.85
C TYR A 400 0.53 1.73 -0.33
N MET A 401 -0.68 1.17 -0.33
CA MET A 401 -1.19 0.31 -1.40
C MET A 401 -1.68 1.09 -2.64
N LYS A 402 -1.69 2.43 -2.57
CA LYS A 402 -2.09 3.28 -3.70
C LYS A 402 -1.20 3.02 -4.91
N LYS A 403 -1.81 2.56 -6.01
CA LYS A 403 -1.16 2.29 -7.30
C LYS A 403 -0.08 1.18 -7.31
N ILE A 404 -0.04 0.29 -6.31
CA ILE A 404 0.91 -0.84 -6.28
C ILE A 404 0.48 -2.01 -7.19
N PHE A 405 -0.82 -2.31 -7.31
CA PHE A 405 -1.35 -3.45 -8.09
C PHE A 405 -2.04 -3.05 -9.41
N PHE A 406 -1.49 -2.09 -10.16
CA PHE A 406 -2.17 -1.49 -11.31
C PHE A 406 -1.32 -1.50 -12.57
N LYS A 407 -1.98 -1.74 -13.71
CA LYS A 407 -1.36 -1.55 -15.04
C LYS A 407 -1.07 -0.07 -15.26
N GLY A 408 0.16 0.22 -15.71
CA GLY A 408 0.54 1.54 -16.19
C GLY A 408 -0.44 2.07 -17.24
N TYR A 409 -0.89 3.30 -17.03
CA TYR A 409 -1.73 4.04 -17.95
C TYR A 409 -1.00 4.26 -19.29
N LYS A 410 -1.63 3.87 -20.41
CA LYS A 410 -1.35 4.42 -21.74
C LYS A 410 -2.67 4.91 -22.33
N PRO A 411 -2.91 6.22 -22.46
CA PRO A 411 -4.05 6.69 -23.22
C PRO A 411 -3.77 6.42 -24.70
N LYS A 412 -4.61 5.62 -25.34
CA LYS A 412 -4.69 5.66 -26.80
C LYS A 412 -5.52 6.88 -27.17
N THR A 413 -4.95 7.71 -28.03
CA THR A 413 -5.62 8.81 -28.71
C THR A 413 -6.97 8.36 -29.28
N GLY A 414 -8.05 9.05 -28.91
CA GLY A 414 -9.32 9.05 -29.62
C GLY A 414 -10.22 7.82 -29.40
N SER A 415 -11.39 8.07 -28.78
CA SER A 415 -12.57 7.20 -28.66
C SER A 415 -12.52 6.01 -27.68
N GLY A 416 -13.29 6.17 -26.60
CA GLY A 416 -14.30 5.20 -26.12
C GLY A 416 -13.85 3.79 -25.73
N THR A 417 -13.88 3.52 -24.42
CA THR A 417 -13.94 2.19 -23.77
C THR A 417 -12.74 1.26 -23.92
N VAL A 418 -12.19 0.85 -22.77
CA VAL A 418 -11.26 -0.28 -22.64
C VAL A 418 -12.06 -1.58 -22.79
N SER A 419 -11.68 -2.47 -23.69
CA SER A 419 -12.26 -3.82 -23.78
C SER A 419 -11.70 -4.71 -22.66
N GLU A 420 -12.51 -5.67 -22.19
CA GLU A 420 -12.16 -6.63 -21.13
C GLU A 420 -10.83 -7.38 -21.39
N ASP A 421 -10.41 -7.50 -22.65
CA ASP A 421 -9.16 -8.16 -23.06
C ASP A 421 -7.88 -7.43 -22.64
N GLU A 422 -7.95 -6.16 -22.20
CA GLU A 422 -6.78 -5.39 -21.76
C GLU A 422 -6.49 -5.48 -20.24
N LEU A 423 -7.34 -6.17 -19.47
CA LEU A 423 -7.08 -6.57 -18.08
C LEU A 423 -6.36 -7.92 -18.04
N LYS A 424 -5.11 -7.98 -18.54
CA LYS A 424 -4.24 -9.10 -18.17
C LYS A 424 -4.08 -9.11 -16.65
N GLU A 425 -4.23 -10.28 -16.04
CA GLU A 425 -3.95 -10.50 -14.62
C GLU A 425 -2.57 -9.94 -14.28
N VAL A 426 -2.52 -8.81 -13.57
CA VAL A 426 -1.25 -8.32 -13.02
C VAL A 426 -1.02 -9.10 -11.74
N VAL A 427 -0.51 -10.32 -11.89
CA VAL A 427 0.17 -11.01 -10.80
C VAL A 427 1.53 -10.32 -10.71
N HIS A 428 1.71 -9.49 -9.68
CA HIS A 428 3.03 -8.94 -9.39
C HIS A 428 3.91 -10.03 -8.82
N THR A 429 5.12 -10.12 -9.36
CA THR A 429 6.09 -11.13 -8.94
C THR A 429 7.36 -10.39 -8.58
N TRP A 430 7.77 -10.49 -7.32
CA TRP A 430 8.98 -9.79 -6.88
C TRP A 430 10.14 -10.76 -6.81
N LYS A 431 11.29 -10.29 -7.29
CA LYS A 431 12.53 -11.03 -7.13
C LYS A 431 12.95 -10.97 -5.67
N ILE A 432 13.05 -12.12 -5.03
CA ILE A 432 13.65 -12.26 -3.71
C ILE A 432 14.95 -12.99 -3.87
N ASP A 433 15.95 -12.42 -3.24
CA ASP A 433 17.31 -12.79 -3.43
C ASP A 433 17.68 -13.96 -2.51
N LYS A 434 18.63 -14.80 -2.94
CA LYS A 434 19.24 -15.77 -2.03
C LYS A 434 19.89 -15.03 -0.87
N GLU A 435 20.05 -15.72 0.25
CA GLU A 435 20.56 -15.19 1.51
C GLU A 435 19.67 -14.10 2.14
N THR A 436 18.58 -13.68 1.50
CA THR A 436 17.56 -12.85 2.13
C THR A 436 16.93 -13.61 3.28
N ARG A 437 16.74 -12.90 4.40
CA ARG A 437 16.08 -13.42 5.60
C ARG A 437 14.57 -13.23 5.47
N THR A 438 13.78 -14.23 5.80
CA THR A 438 12.33 -14.00 5.99
C THR A 438 12.06 -13.06 7.16
N ILE A 439 10.87 -12.47 7.18
CA ILE A 439 10.44 -11.59 8.28
C ILE A 439 9.80 -12.46 9.35
N LYS A 440 10.14 -12.24 10.62
CA LYS A 440 9.40 -12.76 11.76
C LYS A 440 8.80 -11.62 12.55
N ILE A 441 7.48 -11.53 12.56
CA ILE A 441 6.69 -10.54 13.27
C ILE A 441 6.64 -10.94 14.75
N VAL A 442 7.22 -10.09 15.60
CA VAL A 442 7.27 -10.30 17.05
C VAL A 442 5.98 -9.82 17.69
N ASP A 443 5.43 -8.70 17.21
CA ASP A 443 4.19 -8.12 17.72
C ASP A 443 3.18 -7.87 16.60
N PRO A 444 2.29 -8.84 16.30
CA PRO A 444 1.31 -8.72 15.23
C PRO A 444 0.23 -7.67 15.51
N LYS A 445 0.17 -7.08 16.72
CA LYS A 445 -0.72 -5.95 17.00
C LYS A 445 -0.09 -4.62 16.58
N ARG A 446 1.24 -4.53 16.56
CA ARG A 446 1.98 -3.30 16.25
C ARG A 446 2.63 -3.30 14.87
N VAL A 447 2.73 -4.46 14.23
CA VAL A 447 3.28 -4.63 12.89
C VAL A 447 2.18 -4.95 11.91
N VAL A 448 2.20 -4.24 10.78
CA VAL A 448 1.27 -4.42 9.68
C VAL A 448 2.01 -5.09 8.54
N THR A 449 1.59 -6.29 8.16
CA THR A 449 1.98 -6.89 6.88
C THR A 449 1.25 -6.14 5.78
N ILE A 450 1.96 -5.46 4.89
CA ILE A 450 1.37 -4.71 3.76
C ILE A 450 1.26 -5.63 2.55
N LEU A 451 2.32 -6.39 2.30
CA LEU A 451 2.42 -7.34 1.21
C LEU A 451 2.84 -8.69 1.75
N GLN A 452 2.30 -9.75 1.19
CA GLN A 452 2.62 -11.14 1.53
C GLN A 452 2.77 -12.00 0.28
N SER A 453 3.39 -13.17 0.45
CA SER A 453 3.52 -14.19 -0.57
C SER A 453 3.17 -15.55 0.04
N PRO A 454 2.17 -16.26 -0.51
CA PRO A 454 1.84 -17.63 -0.10
C PRO A 454 2.97 -18.64 -0.33
N GLU A 455 3.99 -18.31 -1.13
CA GLU A 455 5.17 -19.18 -1.30
C GLU A 455 6.15 -19.07 -0.13
N LEU A 456 6.21 -17.95 0.59
CA LEU A 456 7.19 -17.74 1.66
C LEU A 456 6.95 -18.64 2.88
N GLU A 457 5.70 -18.95 3.20
CA GLU A 457 5.31 -19.87 4.28
C GLU A 457 5.83 -21.31 4.07
N LYS A 458 6.04 -21.71 2.81
CA LYS A 458 6.36 -23.11 2.47
C LYS A 458 7.84 -23.46 2.61
N TYR A 459 8.73 -22.46 2.60
CA TYR A 459 10.16 -22.68 2.37
C TYR A 459 11.08 -22.10 3.45
N ALA A 460 10.55 -21.47 4.50
CA ALA A 460 11.35 -20.77 5.49
C ALA A 460 10.66 -20.66 6.86
N SER A 461 11.43 -20.69 7.95
CA SER A 461 10.92 -20.31 9.27
C SER A 461 10.82 -18.79 9.36
N GLY A 462 9.59 -18.28 9.27
CA GLY A 462 9.22 -16.86 9.29
C GLY A 462 7.74 -16.72 8.88
N ASP A 463 7.24 -15.50 8.80
CA ASP A 463 5.89 -15.22 8.29
C ASP A 463 5.90 -15.08 6.75
N ASP A 464 4.72 -15.10 6.14
CA ASP A 464 4.51 -14.92 4.69
C ASP A 464 4.76 -13.47 4.20
N ALA A 465 5.21 -12.59 5.08
CA ALA A 465 5.36 -11.16 4.83
C ALA A 465 6.49 -10.85 3.84
N VAL A 466 6.16 -10.06 2.80
CA VAL A 466 7.10 -9.49 1.82
C VAL A 466 7.44 -8.05 2.16
N ALA A 467 6.47 -7.30 2.69
CA ALA A 467 6.67 -5.94 3.17
C ALA A 467 5.88 -5.71 4.46
N VAL A 468 6.52 -5.10 5.45
CA VAL A 468 5.89 -4.76 6.74
C VAL A 468 6.10 -3.30 7.07
N THR A 469 5.13 -2.70 7.77
CA THR A 469 5.29 -1.37 8.35
C THR A 469 4.85 -1.35 9.80
N PHE A 470 5.51 -0.51 10.61
CA PHE A 470 5.15 -0.30 12.00
C PHE A 470 5.56 1.09 12.44
N THR A 471 4.91 1.56 13.50
CA THR A 471 5.13 2.88 14.06
C THR A 471 5.89 2.76 15.37
N VAL A 472 6.85 3.63 15.60
CA VAL A 472 7.70 3.61 16.80
C VAL A 472 7.51 4.92 17.55
N GLY A 473 7.52 4.92 18.89
CA GLY A 473 7.51 6.17 19.69
C GLY A 473 6.15 6.84 19.94
N ALA A 474 5.02 6.15 19.76
CA ALA A 474 3.69 6.68 20.11
C ALA A 474 3.50 6.73 21.65
N LYS A 475 2.99 7.86 22.17
CA LYS A 475 2.92 8.15 23.63
C LYS A 475 1.84 7.41 24.41
N ASP A 476 0.79 6.94 23.75
CA ASP A 476 -0.41 6.40 24.39
C ASP A 476 -0.42 4.86 24.44
N GLY A 477 0.67 4.20 24.04
CA GLY A 477 0.79 2.74 24.06
C GLY A 477 -0.24 2.02 23.19
N ARG A 478 -0.99 2.75 22.36
CA ARG A 478 -1.98 2.16 21.46
C ARG A 478 -1.25 1.55 20.28
N PRO A 479 -1.60 0.32 19.87
CA PRO A 479 -1.04 -0.28 18.67
C PRO A 479 -1.26 0.63 17.47
N ALA A 480 -0.28 0.65 16.56
CA ALA A 480 -0.44 1.19 15.22
C ALA A 480 -1.59 0.43 14.56
N VAL A 481 -2.81 0.95 14.63
CA VAL A 481 -3.94 0.25 14.01
C VAL A 481 -3.70 0.26 12.51
N ALA A 482 -3.54 -0.93 11.96
CA ALA A 482 -3.20 -1.31 10.60
C ALA A 482 -4.09 -0.74 9.48
N THR A 483 -5.03 0.14 9.81
CA THR A 483 -6.15 0.46 8.93
C THR A 483 -6.41 1.94 8.75
N SER A 484 -5.85 2.83 9.58
CA SER A 484 -5.92 4.27 9.31
C SER A 484 -4.62 4.80 8.74
N GLY A 485 -4.72 5.47 7.59
CA GLY A 485 -3.59 6.00 6.85
C GLY A 485 -2.67 7.00 7.57
N GLU A 486 -2.90 7.29 8.85
CA GLU A 486 -1.91 7.90 9.74
C GLU A 486 -1.83 7.05 11.02
N ALA A 487 -0.60 6.83 11.48
CA ALA A 487 -0.33 6.39 12.84
C ALA A 487 -0.99 7.34 13.84
N VAL A 488 -1.63 6.82 14.90
CA VAL A 488 -2.06 7.67 16.03
C VAL A 488 -0.79 8.17 16.73
N GLN A 489 -0.34 9.36 16.35
CA GLN A 489 0.89 9.97 16.86
C GLN A 489 0.65 11.45 17.16
N ASP A 490 1.32 11.94 18.21
CA ASP A 490 1.24 13.32 18.69
C ASP A 490 1.87 14.27 17.64
N ARG A 491 0.98 14.88 16.84
CA ARG A 491 1.29 15.65 15.62
C ARG A 491 1.99 16.97 15.93
N ASP A 492 1.76 17.54 17.10
CA ASP A 492 2.32 18.84 17.50
C ASP A 492 3.78 18.69 17.98
N LYS A 493 4.14 17.50 18.49
CA LYS A 493 5.48 17.25 19.04
C LYS A 493 6.39 16.47 18.09
N LEU A 494 5.89 16.09 16.91
CA LEU A 494 6.57 15.19 15.97
C LEU A 494 7.05 13.88 16.62
N THR A 495 6.48 13.44 17.74
CA THR A 495 6.95 12.20 18.39
C THR A 495 6.38 10.97 17.71
N GLY A 496 7.27 10.02 17.49
CA GLY A 496 7.02 8.71 16.93
C GLY A 496 6.97 8.70 15.41
N GLY A 497 7.77 7.87 14.75
CA GLY A 497 7.92 7.80 13.30
C GLY A 497 7.42 6.48 12.76
N ARG A 498 7.92 6.10 11.58
CA ARG A 498 7.50 4.87 10.89
C ARG A 498 8.66 4.16 10.23
N VAL A 499 8.62 2.83 10.29
CA VAL A 499 9.49 1.95 9.53
C VAL A 499 8.68 1.28 8.42
N LEU A 500 9.24 1.20 7.23
CA LEU A 500 8.78 0.32 6.15
C LEU A 500 9.97 -0.56 5.76
N TYR A 501 9.77 -1.87 5.87
CA TYR A 501 10.77 -2.86 5.49
C TYR A 501 10.25 -3.73 4.36
N VAL A 502 11.10 -4.00 3.37
CA VAL A 502 10.76 -4.78 2.17
C VAL A 502 11.84 -5.84 1.91
N LEU A 503 11.44 -7.06 1.52
CA LEU A 503 12.38 -8.15 1.22
C LEU A 503 13.10 -8.01 -0.14
N SER A 504 12.53 -7.24 -1.05
CA SER A 504 13.02 -7.10 -2.43
C SER A 504 13.79 -5.80 -2.63
N HIS A 505 14.56 -5.73 -3.71
CA HIS A 505 15.41 -4.59 -4.05
C HIS A 505 14.87 -3.74 -5.20
N PHE A 506 15.13 -2.44 -5.13
CA PHE A 506 15.03 -1.57 -6.30
C PHE A 506 16.00 -1.96 -7.42
N GLY A 507 15.58 -1.74 -8.67
CA GLY A 507 16.40 -1.91 -9.85
C GLY A 507 16.73 -3.36 -10.22
N LYS A 508 16.17 -4.34 -9.49
CA LYS A 508 16.43 -5.78 -9.70
C LYS A 508 15.18 -6.56 -10.13
N GLN A 509 14.04 -5.91 -10.32
CA GLN A 509 12.84 -6.57 -10.80
C GLN A 509 12.97 -6.97 -12.27
N LYS A 510 12.33 -8.08 -12.66
CA LYS A 510 12.37 -8.55 -14.05
C LYS A 510 11.45 -7.76 -14.98
N SER A 511 10.38 -7.18 -14.45
CA SER A 511 9.43 -6.37 -15.21
C SER A 511 9.47 -4.91 -14.76
N ALA A 512 9.13 -4.01 -15.68
CA ALA A 512 9.00 -2.60 -15.35
C ALA A 512 7.79 -2.36 -14.44
N GLU A 513 6.73 -3.15 -14.60
CA GLU A 513 5.53 -3.11 -13.78
C GLU A 513 5.83 -3.38 -12.30
N ASP A 514 6.57 -4.45 -11.99
CA ASP A 514 6.97 -4.79 -10.62
C ASP A 514 7.89 -3.72 -10.02
N GLU A 515 8.79 -3.17 -10.84
CA GLU A 515 9.66 -2.06 -10.44
C GLU A 515 8.83 -0.81 -10.09
N TYR A 516 7.81 -0.47 -10.90
CA TYR A 516 6.91 0.65 -10.63
C TYR A 516 6.04 0.43 -9.39
N SER A 517 5.67 -0.81 -9.08
CA SER A 517 4.94 -1.15 -7.85
C SER A 517 5.78 -0.86 -6.61
N LEU A 518 7.05 -1.26 -6.62
CA LEU A 518 7.99 -0.96 -5.53
C LEU A 518 8.27 0.55 -5.44
N GLN A 519 8.37 1.26 -6.57
CA GLN A 519 8.51 2.72 -6.58
C GLN A 519 7.28 3.44 -6.04
N ASN A 520 6.07 2.98 -6.37
CA ASN A 520 4.84 3.54 -5.80
C ASN A 520 4.78 3.35 -4.28
N LEU A 521 5.24 2.20 -3.78
CA LEU A 521 5.37 1.95 -2.35
C LEU A 521 6.25 3.00 -1.66
N LEU A 522 7.42 3.29 -2.24
CA LEU A 522 8.32 4.34 -1.74
C LEU A 522 7.73 5.74 -1.86
N ILE A 523 7.08 6.09 -2.98
CA ILE A 523 6.43 7.39 -3.17
C ILE A 523 5.35 7.60 -2.10
N ASN A 524 4.53 6.58 -1.83
CA ASN A 524 3.48 6.67 -0.81
C ASN A 524 4.06 6.84 0.59
N PHE A 525 5.15 6.13 0.90
CA PHE A 525 5.89 6.26 2.14
C PHE A 525 6.46 7.67 2.35
N LEU A 526 7.13 8.22 1.33
CA LEU A 526 7.71 9.55 1.35
C LEU A 526 6.63 10.64 1.39
N SER A 527 5.50 10.44 0.73
CA SER A 527 4.36 11.38 0.75
C SER A 527 3.80 11.53 2.16
N GLU A 528 3.69 10.43 2.92
CA GLU A 528 3.30 10.47 4.34
C GLU A 528 4.35 11.25 5.16
N ALA A 529 5.63 10.94 4.99
CA ALA A 529 6.74 11.61 5.68
C ALA A 529 6.76 13.13 5.42
N HIS A 530 6.70 13.54 4.14
CA HIS A 530 6.69 14.94 3.75
C HIS A 530 5.47 15.68 4.30
N GLY A 531 4.28 15.10 4.14
CA GLY A 531 3.04 15.69 4.64
C GLY A 531 3.06 15.95 6.14
N ARG A 532 3.81 15.16 6.92
CA ARG A 532 4.04 15.37 8.35
C ARG A 532 5.07 16.47 8.63
N HIS A 533 6.25 16.41 8.02
CA HIS A 533 7.31 17.39 8.26
C HIS A 533 6.92 18.81 7.82
N ALA A 534 6.24 18.95 6.68
CA ALA A 534 5.79 20.25 6.16
C ALA A 534 4.75 20.92 7.08
N LYS A 535 3.95 20.13 7.83
CA LYS A 535 2.96 20.66 8.79
C LYS A 535 3.61 21.17 10.07
N ALA A 536 4.64 20.47 10.58
CA ALA A 536 5.34 20.89 11.80
C ALA A 536 6.11 22.20 11.64
N GLN A 537 6.53 22.54 10.41
CA GLN A 537 7.25 23.78 10.11
C GLN A 537 6.33 25.00 9.92
N LYS A 538 5.00 24.81 9.78
CA LYS A 538 4.06 25.93 9.59
C LYS A 538 3.52 26.40 10.95
N PRO A 539 3.74 27.66 11.36
CA PRO A 539 3.16 28.17 12.60
C PRO A 539 1.63 28.11 12.53
N PRO A 540 0.93 27.90 13.67
CA PRO A 540 -0.53 27.85 13.66
C PRO A 540 -1.08 29.14 13.07
N LYS A 541 -1.97 29.03 12.07
CA LYS A 541 -2.70 30.19 11.55
C LYS A 541 -3.38 30.86 12.74
N LYS A 542 -3.05 32.13 13.01
CA LYS A 542 -3.77 32.93 14.00
C LYS A 542 -5.25 32.90 13.60
N ARG A 543 -6.08 32.35 14.49
CA ARG A 543 -7.53 32.30 14.34
C ARG A 543 -8.13 33.69 14.35
#